data_AF-A0A928RYL2-F1
#
_entry.id   AF-A0A928RYL2-F1
#
_cell.length_a   1.000
_cell.length_b   1.000
_cell.length_c   1.000
_cell.angle_alpha   90.00
_cell.angle_beta   90.00
_cell.angle_gamma   90.00
#
_symmetry.space_group_name_H-M   'P 1'
#
loop_
_entity.id
_entity.type
_entity.pdbx_description
1 polymer ?
#
loop_
_entity_poly.entity_id
_entity_poly.type
_entity_poly.pdbx_seq_one_letter_code
_entity_poly.pdbx_strand_id
1 'polypeptide(L)'
;MLLPVLLLFLASCAAHVPRYPPNPSTPVYTLAVLPFYNATNDVGGPMAIREEFQRRAARMHYQPMPLKEVDSLLLNRMGITLGSQLELTDPLALGELLGVDALVYGYVLNFDNVTTGVYNMKKVRAGFKMVNARTGEVIWSRGLGVKSFIAGSEAGLGVTILKEAAGDGLDSYSAIQGLDSIEGLEDWHVLIAGATKKVEEAAILSFGEKLLTKAFGVHLWLETDSMMRRVMARMPSGPGRPVRLEGGKDNEGGNRE
;
A
#
# COMPACT_ATOMS: atom_id res chain seq x y z
N MET A 1 -48.73 17.78 17.52
CA MET A 1 -48.46 16.36 17.24
C MET A 1 -47.33 16.25 16.20
N LEU A 2 -46.09 16.57 16.60
CA LEU A 2 -44.98 16.81 15.66
C LEU A 2 -43.66 16.23 16.21
N LEU A 3 -43.68 14.97 16.69
CA LEU A 3 -42.52 14.40 17.39
C LEU A 3 -42.08 12.94 17.09
N PRO A 4 -42.62 12.14 16.14
CA PRO A 4 -42.05 10.81 15.93
C PRO A 4 -41.15 10.67 14.68
N VAL A 5 -40.85 11.73 13.91
CA VAL A 5 -40.11 11.60 12.64
C VAL A 5 -38.59 11.82 12.78
N LEU A 6 -38.10 12.32 13.91
CA LEU A 6 -36.68 12.71 14.07
C LEU A 6 -35.75 11.59 14.60
N LEU A 7 -36.24 10.39 14.91
CA LEU A 7 -35.46 9.36 15.61
C LEU A 7 -34.91 8.21 14.75
N LEU A 8 -35.10 8.22 13.42
CA LEU A 8 -34.72 7.10 12.54
C LEU A 8 -33.46 7.31 11.69
N PHE A 9 -32.73 8.43 11.83
CA PHE A 9 -31.52 8.71 11.05
C PHE A 9 -30.19 8.56 11.81
N LEU A 10 -30.18 7.89 12.98
CA LEU A 10 -28.95 7.54 13.71
C LEU A 10 -28.57 6.07 13.53
N ALA A 11 -28.87 5.46 12.38
CA ALA A 11 -28.20 4.25 11.95
C ALA A 11 -26.76 4.61 11.58
N SER A 12 -25.93 4.77 12.62
CA SER A 12 -24.48 4.89 12.50
C SER A 12 -23.97 3.64 11.80
N CYS A 13 -23.67 3.77 10.52
CA CYS A 13 -22.83 2.79 9.84
C CYS A 13 -21.45 2.88 10.48
N ALA A 14 -21.26 2.16 11.59
CA ALA A 14 -19.95 1.85 12.13
C ALA A 14 -19.25 0.98 11.07
N ALA A 15 -18.61 1.63 10.10
CA ALA A 15 -17.80 0.97 9.10
C ALA A 15 -16.83 0.05 9.84
N HIS A 16 -16.92 -1.25 9.56
CA HIS A 16 -16.10 -2.26 10.21
C HIS A 16 -14.63 -2.00 9.83
N VAL A 17 -13.90 -1.32 10.70
CA VAL A 17 -12.46 -1.12 10.53
C VAL A 17 -11.80 -2.48 10.74
N PRO A 18 -11.11 -3.05 9.72
CA PRO A 18 -10.43 -4.33 9.88
C PRO A 18 -9.48 -4.26 11.07
N ARG A 19 -9.68 -5.14 12.06
CA ARG A 19 -8.80 -5.26 13.21
C ARG A 19 -7.77 -6.34 12.91
N TYR A 20 -6.53 -5.94 12.73
CA TYR A 20 -5.40 -6.87 12.66
C TYR A 20 -5.00 -7.22 14.11
N PRO A 21 -5.11 -8.49 14.55
CA PRO A 21 -4.58 -8.86 15.86
C PRO A 21 -3.05 -8.76 15.85
N PRO A 22 -2.42 -8.27 16.93
CA PRO A 22 -0.96 -8.30 17.02
C PRO A 22 -0.45 -9.75 17.00
N ASN A 23 0.75 -9.96 16.46
CA ASN A 23 1.42 -11.25 16.45
C ASN A 23 2.72 -11.18 17.26
N PRO A 24 2.71 -11.55 18.55
CA PRO A 24 3.90 -11.45 19.42
C PRO A 24 5.10 -12.29 18.96
N SER A 25 4.90 -13.26 18.07
CA SER A 25 5.96 -14.13 17.55
C SER A 25 6.71 -13.53 16.36
N THR A 26 6.28 -12.38 15.85
CA THR A 26 7.00 -11.70 14.76
C THR A 26 8.32 -11.12 15.28
N PRO A 27 9.46 -11.38 14.61
CA PRO A 27 10.76 -10.90 15.06
C PRO A 27 11.01 -9.42 14.72
N VAL A 28 10.06 -8.76 14.05
CA VAL A 28 10.22 -7.41 13.51
C VAL A 28 9.21 -6.46 14.16
N TYR A 29 9.71 -5.44 14.85
CA TYR A 29 8.88 -4.41 15.47
C TYR A 29 8.98 -3.07 14.74
N THR A 30 10.20 -2.61 14.48
CA THR A 30 10.46 -1.38 13.72
C THR A 30 10.72 -1.68 12.25
N LEU A 31 10.29 -0.79 11.37
CA LEU A 31 10.60 -0.91 9.94
C LEU A 31 10.90 0.43 9.30
N ALA A 32 11.69 0.42 8.23
CA ALA A 32 11.86 1.57 7.35
C ALA A 32 11.20 1.28 5.99
N VAL A 33 10.29 2.15 5.58
CA VAL A 33 9.74 2.12 4.22
C VAL A 33 10.66 2.90 3.31
N LEU A 34 11.45 2.19 2.51
CA LEU A 34 12.49 2.79 1.66
C LEU A 34 11.88 3.54 0.47
N PRO A 35 12.64 4.41 -0.22
CA PRO A 35 12.21 5.00 -1.48
C PRO A 35 11.82 3.93 -2.49
N PHE A 36 10.61 3.99 -3.04
CA PHE A 36 10.14 2.98 -3.98
C PHE A 36 10.77 3.15 -5.36
N TYR A 37 11.08 2.03 -6.01
CA TYR A 37 11.49 1.99 -7.41
C TYR A 37 10.33 2.47 -8.28
N ASN A 38 10.59 3.45 -9.14
CA ASN A 38 9.60 3.99 -10.07
C ASN A 38 9.88 3.50 -11.50
N ALA A 39 9.06 2.58 -12.00
CA ALA A 39 9.09 2.16 -13.40
C ALA A 39 7.99 2.85 -14.25
N THR A 40 7.40 3.92 -13.72
CA THR A 40 6.29 4.66 -14.36
C THR A 40 6.77 6.03 -14.83
N ASN A 41 5.93 6.70 -15.62
CA ASN A 41 6.14 8.10 -15.99
C ASN A 41 5.56 9.07 -14.94
N ASP A 42 4.95 8.55 -13.87
CA ASP A 42 4.35 9.38 -12.83
C ASP A 42 5.36 9.71 -11.73
N VAL A 43 5.51 11.01 -11.44
CA VAL A 43 6.46 11.49 -10.43
C VAL A 43 5.92 11.40 -9.00
N GLY A 44 4.59 11.39 -8.82
CA GLY A 44 3.94 11.41 -7.51
C GLY A 44 3.47 10.03 -7.03
N GLY A 45 3.17 9.12 -7.95
CA GLY A 45 2.65 7.78 -7.70
C GLY A 45 3.48 6.96 -6.71
N PRO A 46 4.82 6.89 -6.87
CA PRO A 46 5.68 6.21 -5.90
C PRO A 46 5.58 6.75 -4.48
N MET A 47 5.56 8.08 -4.32
CA MET A 47 5.43 8.71 -2.99
C MET A 47 4.04 8.44 -2.40
N ALA A 48 2.98 8.57 -3.19
CA ALA A 48 1.62 8.30 -2.75
C ALA A 48 1.46 6.85 -2.27
N ILE A 49 1.99 5.87 -3.03
CA ILE A 49 1.98 4.45 -2.65
C ILE A 49 2.84 4.22 -1.39
N ARG A 50 3.99 4.89 -1.26
CA ARG A 50 4.87 4.78 -0.08
C ARG A 50 4.22 5.28 1.20
N GLU A 51 3.57 6.45 1.14
CA GLU A 51 2.80 7.00 2.26
C GLU A 51 1.62 6.09 2.64
N GLU A 52 0.95 5.53 1.63
CA GLU A 52 -0.17 4.60 1.79
C GLU A 52 0.25 3.31 2.50
N PHE A 53 1.43 2.79 2.16
CA PHE A 53 2.06 1.64 2.80
C PHE A 53 2.40 1.95 4.25
N GLN A 54 3.17 3.02 4.51
CA GLN A 54 3.59 3.39 5.86
C GLN A 54 2.39 3.55 6.79
N ARG A 55 1.34 4.23 6.32
CA ARG A 55 0.12 4.45 7.11
C ARG A 55 -0.61 3.13 7.43
N ARG A 56 -0.59 2.14 6.54
CA ARG A 56 -1.15 0.80 6.80
C ARG A 56 -0.28 0.00 7.75
N ALA A 57 1.03 -0.01 7.54
CA ALA A 57 1.98 -0.71 8.41
C ALA A 57 1.82 -0.27 9.88
N ALA A 58 1.67 1.04 10.13
CA ALA A 58 1.39 1.57 11.46
C ALA A 58 0.07 1.03 12.07
N ARG A 59 -0.98 0.80 11.26
CA ARG A 59 -2.24 0.18 11.71
C ARG A 59 -2.14 -1.33 11.90
N MET A 60 -1.08 -1.96 11.38
CA MET A 60 -0.77 -3.38 11.53
C MET A 60 0.24 -3.62 12.65
N HIS A 61 0.34 -2.72 13.64
CA HIS A 61 1.18 -2.85 14.83
C HIS A 61 2.70 -2.82 14.60
N TYR A 62 3.15 -2.30 13.46
CA TYR A 62 4.55 -1.95 13.27
C TYR A 62 4.83 -0.52 13.73
N GLN A 63 6.08 -0.23 14.05
CA GLN A 63 6.57 1.12 14.31
C GLN A 63 7.44 1.60 13.12
N PRO A 64 6.83 2.16 12.06
CA PRO A 64 7.60 2.66 10.93
C PRO A 64 8.41 3.90 11.31
N MET A 65 9.67 3.96 10.89
CA MET A 65 10.48 5.18 10.91
C MET A 65 9.85 6.24 9.98
N PRO A 66 9.77 7.52 10.37
CA PRO A 66 9.23 8.57 9.51
C PRO A 66 9.94 8.66 8.15
N LEU A 67 9.18 8.68 7.04
CA LEU A 67 9.74 8.72 5.67
C LEU A 67 10.85 9.78 5.47
N LYS A 68 10.64 11.00 5.97
CA LYS A 68 11.62 12.09 5.83
C LYS A 68 12.94 11.77 6.53
N GLU A 69 12.89 11.05 7.65
CA GLU A 69 14.07 10.62 8.39
C GLU A 69 14.82 9.53 7.62
N VAL A 70 14.09 8.53 7.09
CA VAL A 70 14.64 7.51 6.18
C VAL A 70 15.38 8.17 5.03
N ASP A 71 14.73 9.11 4.32
CA ASP A 71 15.30 9.78 3.15
C ASP A 71 16.54 10.61 3.52
N SER A 72 16.49 11.32 4.65
CA SER A 72 17.62 12.14 5.11
C SER A 72 18.83 11.28 5.47
N LEU A 73 18.63 10.14 6.14
CA LEU A 73 19.70 9.24 6.53
C LEU A 73 20.34 8.57 5.30
N LEU A 74 19.52 8.05 4.38
CA LEU A 74 19.98 7.43 3.14
C LEU A 74 20.80 8.41 2.29
N LEU A 75 20.30 9.64 2.10
CA LEU A 75 21.00 10.68 1.36
C LEU A 75 22.31 11.07 2.04
N ASN A 76 22.27 11.43 3.33
CA ASN A 76 23.42 12.03 4.01
C ASN A 76 24.54 11.04 4.31
N ARG A 77 24.24 9.73 4.38
CA ARG A 77 25.21 8.71 4.83
C ARG A 77 25.61 7.74 3.74
N MET A 78 24.75 7.52 2.74
CA MET A 78 25.02 6.59 1.64
C MET A 78 24.87 7.23 0.24
N GLY A 79 24.42 8.49 0.14
CA GLY A 79 24.16 9.14 -1.15
C GLY A 79 23.00 8.52 -1.93
N ILE A 80 22.14 7.75 -1.25
CA ILE A 80 20.99 7.07 -1.87
C ILE A 80 19.82 8.04 -1.91
N THR A 81 19.25 8.23 -3.10
CA THR A 81 18.09 9.10 -3.34
C THR A 81 16.98 8.40 -4.11
N LEU A 82 17.30 7.29 -4.79
CA LEU A 82 16.38 6.57 -5.67
C LEU A 82 16.25 5.12 -5.23
N GLY A 83 15.05 4.56 -5.40
CA GLY A 83 14.79 3.14 -5.10
C GLY A 83 15.62 2.17 -5.93
N SER A 84 16.04 2.56 -7.13
CA SER A 84 16.92 1.76 -8.01
C SER A 84 18.31 1.50 -7.44
N GLN A 85 18.75 2.28 -6.47
CA GLN A 85 20.06 2.13 -5.83
C GLN A 85 20.02 1.12 -4.66
N LEU A 86 18.82 0.80 -4.14
CA LEU A 86 18.67 0.03 -2.91
C LEU A 86 19.06 -1.44 -3.08
N GLU A 87 18.77 -2.05 -4.24
CA GLU A 87 19.14 -3.45 -4.53
C GLU A 87 20.66 -3.65 -4.71
N LEU A 88 21.40 -2.57 -4.88
CA LEU A 88 22.86 -2.57 -4.97
C LEU A 88 23.54 -2.41 -3.61
N THR A 89 22.75 -2.20 -2.55
CA THR A 89 23.22 -1.94 -1.20
C THR A 89 22.88 -3.12 -0.30
N ASP A 90 23.82 -3.54 0.54
CA ASP A 90 23.60 -4.61 1.52
C ASP A 90 22.43 -4.25 2.46
N PRO A 91 21.38 -5.09 2.54
CA PRO A 91 20.28 -4.89 3.47
C PRO A 91 20.72 -4.77 4.94
N LEU A 92 21.79 -5.44 5.35
CA LEU A 92 22.29 -5.35 6.73
C LEU A 92 22.83 -3.96 7.02
N ALA A 93 23.63 -3.40 6.11
CA ALA A 93 24.17 -2.05 6.23
C ALA A 93 23.05 -0.98 6.23
N LEU A 94 22.01 -1.15 5.40
CA LEU A 94 20.82 -0.29 5.41
C LEU A 94 20.08 -0.37 6.75
N GLY A 95 19.92 -1.59 7.28
CA GLY A 95 19.33 -1.86 8.58
C GLY A 95 20.06 -1.20 9.73
N GLU A 96 21.39 -1.34 9.78
CA GLU A 96 22.26 -0.72 10.78
C GLU A 96 22.22 0.80 10.72
N LEU A 97 22.27 1.38 9.50
CA LEU A 97 22.17 2.83 9.30
C LEU A 97 20.85 3.38 9.84
N LEU A 98 19.74 2.71 9.54
CA LEU A 98 18.39 3.16 9.87
C LEU A 98 17.96 2.73 11.29
N GLY A 99 18.67 1.81 11.93
CA GLY A 99 18.34 1.32 13.27
C GLY A 99 16.99 0.62 13.35
N VAL A 100 16.60 -0.13 12.30
CA VAL A 100 15.31 -0.81 12.19
C VAL A 100 15.44 -2.32 12.11
N ASP A 101 14.38 -3.06 12.47
CA ASP A 101 14.38 -4.53 12.39
C ASP A 101 14.06 -5.05 10.98
N ALA A 102 13.37 -4.26 10.15
CA ALA A 102 13.11 -4.61 8.76
C ALA A 102 13.13 -3.42 7.78
N LEU A 103 13.40 -3.76 6.54
CA LEU A 103 13.40 -2.87 5.39
C LEU A 103 12.26 -3.24 4.46
N VAL A 104 11.48 -2.25 4.05
CA VAL A 104 10.42 -2.44 3.06
C VAL A 104 10.87 -1.82 1.74
N TYR A 105 11.03 -2.68 0.74
CA TYR A 105 11.24 -2.31 -0.65
C TYR A 105 9.90 -2.31 -1.37
N GLY A 106 9.75 -1.40 -2.33
CA GLY A 106 8.55 -1.30 -3.16
C GLY A 106 8.91 -0.97 -4.60
N TYR A 107 8.15 -1.51 -5.53
CA TYR A 107 8.34 -1.36 -6.97
C TYR A 107 7.01 -0.97 -7.58
N VAL A 108 6.93 0.24 -8.12
CA VAL A 108 5.74 0.74 -8.80
C VAL A 108 5.92 0.53 -10.29
N LEU A 109 5.18 -0.43 -10.84
CA LEU A 109 5.29 -0.87 -12.24
C LEU A 109 4.31 -0.15 -13.14
N ASN A 110 3.11 0.14 -12.62
CA ASN A 110 2.09 0.89 -13.34
C ASN A 110 1.41 1.90 -12.41
N PHE A 111 1.19 3.09 -12.93
CA PHE A 111 0.45 4.17 -12.29
C PHE A 111 -0.13 5.06 -13.39
N ASP A 112 -1.06 4.49 -14.16
CA ASP A 112 -1.46 5.01 -15.47
C ASP A 112 -2.96 5.35 -15.51
N ASN A 113 -3.29 6.46 -16.17
CA ASN A 113 -4.65 6.81 -16.59
C ASN A 113 -4.68 6.99 -18.11
N VAL A 114 -5.17 5.98 -18.82
CA VAL A 114 -5.26 5.95 -20.28
C VAL A 114 -6.66 6.35 -20.70
N THR A 115 -6.79 7.54 -21.28
CA THR A 115 -8.06 8.00 -21.86
C THR A 115 -7.97 7.97 -23.38
N THR A 116 -8.83 7.17 -24.01
CA THR A 116 -9.02 7.10 -25.46
C THR A 116 -10.42 7.58 -25.82
N GLY A 117 -10.70 7.75 -27.11
CA GLY A 117 -12.07 8.03 -27.58
C GLY A 117 -13.05 6.88 -27.35
N VAL A 118 -12.57 5.69 -26.96
CA VAL A 118 -13.38 4.48 -26.79
C VAL A 118 -13.54 4.12 -25.31
N TYR A 119 -12.53 4.37 -24.48
CA TYR A 119 -12.56 4.02 -23.07
C TYR A 119 -11.63 4.90 -22.22
N ASN A 120 -11.91 4.95 -20.92
CA ASN A 120 -10.98 5.38 -19.89
C ASN A 120 -10.56 4.16 -19.07
N MET A 121 -9.24 3.92 -18.98
CA MET A 121 -8.63 2.87 -18.15
C MET A 121 -7.75 3.52 -17.10
N LYS A 122 -7.85 3.02 -15.88
CA LYS A 122 -6.94 3.30 -14.77
C LYS A 122 -6.23 2.04 -14.37
N LYS A 123 -4.93 2.14 -14.12
CA LYS A 123 -4.08 0.98 -13.85
C LYS A 123 -3.05 1.29 -12.78
N VAL A 124 -3.08 0.54 -11.68
CA VAL A 124 -2.06 0.61 -10.64
C VAL A 124 -1.51 -0.79 -10.41
N ARG A 125 -0.19 -0.94 -10.43
CA ARG A 125 0.48 -2.21 -10.14
C ARG A 125 1.75 -1.94 -9.37
N ALA A 126 1.86 -2.60 -8.23
CA ALA A 126 3.04 -2.52 -7.39
C ALA A 126 3.35 -3.85 -6.73
N GLY A 127 4.64 -4.05 -6.44
CA GLY A 127 5.16 -5.16 -5.67
C GLY A 127 5.92 -4.65 -4.46
N PHE A 128 5.91 -5.42 -3.39
CA PHE A 128 6.61 -5.08 -2.15
C PHE A 128 7.30 -6.31 -1.59
N LYS A 129 8.44 -6.09 -0.94
CA LYS A 129 9.09 -7.09 -0.09
C LYS A 129 9.53 -6.46 1.22
N MET A 130 9.36 -7.20 2.30
CA MET A 130 9.88 -6.89 3.62
C MET A 130 11.05 -7.81 3.89
N VAL A 131 12.20 -7.21 4.20
CA VAL A 131 13.47 -7.87 4.43
C VAL A 131 13.84 -7.71 5.90
N ASN A 132 14.22 -8.79 6.57
CA ASN A 132 14.78 -8.73 7.92
C ASN A 132 16.14 -8.04 7.85
N ALA A 133 16.28 -6.92 8.57
CA ALA A 133 17.46 -6.07 8.54
C ALA A 133 18.71 -6.71 9.18
N ARG A 134 18.55 -7.80 9.94
CA ARG A 134 19.65 -8.51 10.60
C ARG A 134 20.17 -9.69 9.79
N THR A 135 19.29 -10.34 9.03
CA THR A 135 19.62 -11.57 8.28
C THR A 135 19.65 -11.36 6.77
N GLY A 136 19.04 -10.29 6.26
CA GLY A 136 18.87 -10.06 4.83
C GLY A 136 17.78 -10.92 4.18
N GLU A 137 17.07 -11.74 4.96
CA GLU A 137 16.04 -12.64 4.45
C GLU A 137 14.74 -11.91 4.14
N VAL A 138 14.10 -12.25 3.02
CA VAL A 138 12.73 -11.81 2.71
C VAL A 138 11.76 -12.55 3.61
N ILE A 139 11.09 -11.82 4.50
CA ILE A 139 10.11 -12.39 5.45
C ILE A 139 8.66 -12.22 4.99
N TRP A 140 8.43 -11.37 4.00
CA TRP A 140 7.15 -11.21 3.33
C TRP A 140 7.35 -10.56 1.97
N SER A 141 6.64 -11.03 0.96
CA SER A 141 6.64 -10.41 -0.37
C SER A 141 5.28 -10.59 -1.02
N ARG A 142 4.81 -9.53 -1.70
CA ARG A 142 3.58 -9.60 -2.48
C ARG A 142 3.46 -8.41 -3.43
N GLY A 143 2.92 -8.68 -4.61
CA GLY A 143 2.45 -7.68 -5.56
C GLY A 143 1.15 -8.11 -6.20
N LEU A 144 0.53 -7.18 -6.92
CA LEU A 144 -0.57 -7.39 -7.87
C LEU A 144 -0.90 -6.09 -8.59
N GLY A 145 -1.66 -6.20 -9.67
CA GLY A 145 -2.26 -5.09 -10.39
C GLY A 145 -3.76 -4.92 -10.11
N VAL A 146 -4.23 -3.68 -10.14
CA VAL A 146 -5.65 -3.31 -10.13
C VAL A 146 -5.94 -2.44 -11.34
N LYS A 147 -7.07 -2.74 -12.00
CA LYS A 147 -7.57 -1.99 -13.15
C LYS A 147 -9.00 -1.51 -12.92
N SER A 148 -9.33 -0.32 -13.42
CA SER A 148 -10.70 0.17 -13.55
C SER A 148 -10.93 0.64 -14.98
N PHE A 149 -12.09 0.29 -15.54
CA PHE A 149 -12.42 0.54 -16.93
C PHE A 149 -13.82 1.10 -17.09
N ILE A 150 -13.89 2.15 -17.91
CA ILE A 150 -15.14 2.77 -18.32
C ILE A 150 -15.15 2.85 -19.85
N ALA A 151 -16.01 2.06 -20.49
CA ALA A 151 -16.21 2.10 -21.95
C ALA A 151 -17.21 3.19 -22.36
N GLY A 152 -17.00 3.75 -23.55
CA GLY A 152 -17.89 4.75 -24.16
C GLY A 152 -19.20 4.15 -24.72
N SER A 153 -19.31 2.83 -24.82
CA SER A 153 -20.56 2.16 -25.22
C SER A 153 -20.66 0.74 -24.61
N GLU A 154 -21.89 0.27 -24.41
CA GLU A 154 -22.17 -1.08 -23.91
C GLU A 154 -21.76 -2.16 -24.91
N ALA A 155 -21.96 -1.93 -26.22
CA ALA A 155 -21.60 -2.89 -27.26
C ALA A 155 -20.07 -3.12 -27.35
N GLY A 156 -19.27 -2.10 -27.05
CA GLY A 156 -17.81 -2.20 -27.00
C GLY A 156 -17.25 -2.70 -25.67
N LEU A 157 -18.08 -2.78 -24.62
CA LEU A 157 -17.63 -3.08 -23.26
C LEU A 157 -17.01 -4.48 -23.15
N GLY A 158 -17.72 -5.51 -23.61
CA GLY A 158 -17.27 -6.91 -23.48
C GLY A 158 -15.94 -7.18 -24.16
N VAL A 159 -15.76 -6.69 -25.39
CA VAL A 159 -14.51 -6.85 -26.15
C VAL A 159 -13.37 -6.05 -25.52
N THR A 160 -13.65 -4.82 -25.08
CA THR A 160 -12.63 -3.97 -24.42
C THR A 160 -12.18 -4.58 -23.10
N ILE A 161 -13.12 -5.06 -22.27
CA ILE A 161 -12.79 -5.76 -21.01
C ILE A 161 -11.90 -6.96 -21.31
N LEU A 162 -12.30 -7.85 -22.24
CA LEU A 162 -11.52 -9.06 -22.53
C LEU A 162 -10.09 -8.73 -22.98
N LYS A 163 -9.94 -7.74 -23.86
CA LYS A 163 -8.63 -7.30 -24.35
C LYS A 163 -7.76 -6.73 -23.23
N GLU A 164 -8.30 -5.80 -22.44
CA GLU A 164 -7.53 -5.07 -21.44
C GLU A 164 -7.34 -5.88 -20.13
N ALA A 165 -8.23 -6.85 -19.87
CA ALA A 165 -8.12 -7.80 -18.78
C ALA A 165 -7.13 -8.93 -19.06
N ALA A 166 -6.72 -9.13 -20.32
CA ALA A 166 -5.67 -10.10 -20.69
C ALA A 166 -4.32 -9.86 -19.99
N GLY A 167 -4.22 -8.79 -19.20
CA GLY A 167 -3.07 -8.51 -18.34
C GLY A 167 -1.95 -7.85 -19.13
N ASP A 168 -1.19 -6.99 -18.46
CA ASP A 168 0.10 -6.58 -19.01
C ASP A 168 1.15 -7.52 -18.42
N GLY A 169 1.91 -8.17 -19.31
CA GLY A 169 2.98 -9.08 -18.95
C GLY A 169 4.09 -8.40 -18.14
N LEU A 170 5.07 -9.21 -17.72
CA LEU A 170 6.23 -8.75 -16.97
C LEU A 170 7.46 -8.43 -17.82
N ASP A 171 7.42 -8.73 -19.12
CA ASP A 171 8.60 -8.72 -19.99
C ASP A 171 9.34 -7.37 -19.98
N SER A 172 8.60 -6.26 -20.01
CA SER A 172 9.13 -4.89 -19.95
C SER A 172 9.82 -4.53 -18.63
N TYR A 173 9.68 -5.37 -17.60
CA TYR A 173 10.20 -5.17 -16.25
C TYR A 173 11.27 -6.21 -15.86
N SER A 174 11.62 -7.13 -16.77
CA SER A 174 12.55 -8.24 -16.52
C SER A 174 13.95 -7.80 -16.08
N ALA A 175 14.37 -6.58 -16.42
CA ALA A 175 15.66 -6.01 -16.02
C ALA A 175 15.67 -5.38 -14.61
N ILE A 176 14.50 -5.27 -13.95
CA ILE A 176 14.40 -4.68 -12.61
C ILE A 176 14.85 -5.72 -11.58
N GLN A 177 15.98 -5.45 -10.93
CA GLN A 177 16.52 -6.31 -9.87
C GLN A 177 15.54 -6.42 -8.69
N GLY A 178 15.42 -7.64 -8.14
CA GLY A 178 14.62 -7.93 -6.95
C GLY A 178 13.13 -8.16 -7.22
N LEU A 179 12.66 -7.94 -8.45
CA LEU A 179 11.26 -8.13 -8.82
C LEU A 179 10.84 -9.60 -8.87
N ASP A 180 11.79 -10.48 -9.19
CA ASP A 180 11.67 -11.94 -9.23
C ASP A 180 11.27 -12.56 -7.88
N SER A 181 11.65 -11.91 -6.77
CA SER A 181 11.30 -12.34 -5.42
C SER A 181 9.86 -12.02 -4.99
N ILE A 182 9.07 -11.34 -5.84
CA ILE A 182 7.74 -10.83 -5.47
C ILE A 182 6.62 -11.65 -6.11
N GLU A 183 5.93 -12.41 -5.26
CA GLU A 183 4.77 -13.21 -5.66
C GLU A 183 3.56 -12.35 -6.08
N GLY A 184 2.78 -12.84 -7.04
CA GLY A 184 1.48 -12.27 -7.44
C GLY A 184 1.56 -11.07 -8.38
N LEU A 185 2.76 -10.68 -8.83
CA LEU A 185 2.92 -9.53 -9.72
C LEU A 185 2.19 -9.67 -11.06
N GLU A 186 1.95 -10.89 -11.55
CA GLU A 186 1.18 -11.14 -12.78
C GLU A 186 -0.34 -11.04 -12.57
N ASP A 187 -0.80 -11.09 -11.31
CA ASP A 187 -2.22 -11.09 -10.99
C ASP A 187 -2.83 -9.70 -11.24
N TRP A 188 -3.93 -9.68 -11.98
CA TRP A 188 -4.73 -8.47 -12.21
C TRP A 188 -6.13 -8.60 -11.62
N HIS A 189 -6.57 -7.56 -10.92
CA HIS A 189 -7.93 -7.45 -10.42
C HIS A 189 -8.66 -6.27 -11.06
N VAL A 190 -9.79 -6.55 -11.71
CA VAL A 190 -10.68 -5.49 -12.21
C VAL A 190 -11.59 -5.03 -11.07
N LEU A 191 -11.49 -3.75 -10.71
CA LEU A 191 -12.28 -3.14 -9.65
C LEU A 191 -13.63 -2.61 -10.17
N ILE A 192 -13.58 -1.87 -11.27
CA ILE A 192 -14.75 -1.32 -11.94
C ILE A 192 -14.69 -1.72 -13.41
N ALA A 193 -15.80 -2.25 -13.90
CA ALA A 193 -16.05 -2.48 -15.32
C ALA A 193 -17.44 -1.94 -15.63
N GLY A 194 -17.51 -0.83 -16.37
CA GLY A 194 -18.77 -0.18 -16.71
C GLY A 194 -18.76 0.42 -18.10
N ALA A 195 -19.94 0.64 -18.66
CA ALA A 195 -20.14 1.45 -19.86
C ALA A 195 -20.99 2.67 -19.50
N THR A 196 -20.65 3.84 -20.01
CA THR A 196 -21.46 5.04 -19.79
C THR A 196 -22.38 5.25 -20.98
N LYS A 197 -23.69 5.42 -20.73
CA LYS A 197 -24.63 5.98 -21.72
C LYS A 197 -24.83 7.49 -21.55
N LYS A 198 -24.44 8.05 -20.41
CA LYS A 198 -24.65 9.46 -20.06
C LYS A 198 -23.40 10.05 -19.41
N VAL A 199 -23.02 11.22 -19.92
CA VAL A 199 -21.87 12.03 -19.47
C VAL A 199 -21.93 12.34 -17.96
N GLU A 200 -23.13 12.41 -17.37
CA GLU A 200 -23.36 12.76 -15.96
C GLU A 200 -22.84 11.71 -14.96
N GLU A 201 -22.99 10.41 -15.23
CA GLU A 201 -22.49 9.35 -14.33
C GLU A 201 -20.96 9.27 -14.35
N ALA A 202 -20.38 9.42 -15.54
CA ALA A 202 -18.93 9.58 -15.71
C ALA A 202 -18.43 10.82 -14.96
N ALA A 203 -19.19 11.91 -15.01
CA ALA A 203 -18.87 13.16 -14.33
C ALA A 203 -18.93 13.02 -12.80
N ILE A 204 -19.86 12.25 -12.22
CA ILE A 204 -19.95 12.05 -10.76
C ILE A 204 -18.74 11.25 -10.23
N LEU A 205 -18.40 10.14 -10.91
CA LEU A 205 -17.20 9.34 -10.58
C LEU A 205 -15.91 10.17 -10.76
N SER A 206 -15.82 10.91 -11.86
CA SER A 206 -14.72 11.84 -12.14
C SER A 206 -14.63 12.97 -11.12
N PHE A 207 -15.77 13.49 -10.64
CA PHE A 207 -15.82 14.61 -9.72
C PHE A 207 -15.39 14.20 -8.33
N GLY A 208 -15.84 13.06 -7.82
CA GLY A 208 -15.36 12.49 -6.56
C GLY A 208 -13.83 12.30 -6.57
N GLU A 209 -13.29 11.76 -7.65
CA GLU A 209 -11.84 11.65 -7.81
C GLU A 209 -11.16 13.03 -7.93
N LYS A 210 -11.66 13.95 -8.74
CA LYS A 210 -11.07 15.31 -8.85
C LYS A 210 -11.05 16.04 -7.51
N LEU A 211 -12.07 15.84 -6.68
CA LEU A 211 -12.08 16.36 -5.31
C LEU A 211 -11.02 15.68 -4.45
N LEU A 212 -10.87 14.36 -4.52
CA LEU A 212 -9.84 13.62 -3.80
C LEU A 212 -8.42 13.99 -4.28
N THR A 213 -8.19 14.10 -5.58
CA THR A 213 -6.91 14.53 -6.15
C THR A 213 -6.58 15.96 -5.75
N LYS A 214 -7.57 16.86 -5.70
CA LYS A 214 -7.34 18.23 -5.18
C LYS A 214 -7.02 18.24 -3.68
N ALA A 215 -7.66 17.39 -2.89
CA ALA A 215 -7.49 17.36 -1.44
C ALA A 215 -6.20 16.64 -0.99
N PHE A 216 -5.82 15.58 -1.69
CA PHE A 216 -4.72 14.69 -1.30
C PHE A 216 -3.56 14.66 -2.29
N GLY A 217 -3.67 15.31 -3.46
CA GLY A 217 -2.65 15.26 -4.51
C GLY A 217 -2.57 13.91 -5.25
N VAL A 218 -3.43 12.95 -4.91
CA VAL A 218 -3.39 11.58 -5.43
C VAL A 218 -4.48 11.36 -6.47
N HIS A 219 -4.10 11.07 -7.71
CA HIS A 219 -4.98 10.46 -8.71
C HIS A 219 -4.84 8.93 -8.60
N LEU A 220 -5.81 8.16 -9.10
CA LEU A 220 -5.82 6.69 -8.96
C LEU A 220 -5.88 6.20 -7.50
N TRP A 221 -6.43 7.02 -6.59
CA TRP A 221 -6.53 6.68 -5.16
C TRP A 221 -7.32 5.38 -4.95
N LEU A 222 -8.42 5.20 -5.68
CA LEU A 222 -9.28 4.04 -5.54
C LEU A 222 -8.56 2.74 -5.95
N GLU A 223 -7.85 2.76 -7.07
CA GLU A 223 -7.03 1.64 -7.55
C GLU A 223 -5.88 1.35 -6.59
N THR A 224 -5.21 2.40 -6.11
CA THR A 224 -4.11 2.31 -5.12
C THR A 224 -4.58 1.70 -3.81
N ASP A 225 -5.69 2.19 -3.27
CA ASP A 225 -6.23 1.68 -2.01
C ASP A 225 -6.73 0.23 -2.17
N SER A 226 -7.42 -0.10 -3.27
CA SER A 226 -7.82 -1.48 -3.57
C SER A 226 -6.61 -2.42 -3.67
N MET A 227 -5.56 -2.00 -4.37
CA MET A 227 -4.31 -2.75 -4.49
C MET A 227 -3.66 -2.95 -3.12
N MET A 228 -3.50 -1.89 -2.33
CA MET A 228 -2.90 -1.98 -0.99
C MET A 228 -3.68 -2.86 -0.03
N ARG A 229 -5.02 -2.74 0.00
CA ARG A 229 -5.88 -3.60 0.84
C ARG A 229 -5.66 -5.06 0.49
N ARG A 230 -5.58 -5.39 -0.80
CA ARG A 230 -5.38 -6.76 -1.26
C ARG A 230 -3.99 -7.22 -0.90
N VAL A 231 -2.93 -6.51 -1.30
CA VAL A 231 -1.52 -6.84 -1.04
C VAL A 231 -1.27 -7.10 0.44
N MET A 232 -1.66 -6.15 1.29
CA MET A 232 -1.33 -6.18 2.72
C MET A 232 -2.26 -7.08 3.54
N ALA A 233 -3.33 -7.64 2.97
CA ALA A 233 -4.20 -8.59 3.68
C ALA A 233 -3.47 -9.85 4.16
N ARG A 234 -2.36 -10.22 3.51
CA ARG A 234 -1.50 -11.36 3.87
C ARG A 234 -0.19 -10.95 4.53
N MET A 235 -0.01 -9.66 4.82
CA MET A 235 1.16 -9.19 5.52
C MET A 235 1.04 -9.59 7.00
N PRO A 236 2.10 -10.16 7.61
CA PRO A 236 2.08 -10.45 9.04
C PRO A 236 1.81 -9.17 9.82
N SER A 237 1.13 -9.29 10.96
CA SER A 237 0.98 -8.17 11.87
C SER A 237 2.23 -8.03 12.74
N GLY A 238 2.57 -6.81 13.11
CA GLY A 238 3.59 -6.50 14.11
C GLY A 238 3.22 -7.05 15.50
N PRO A 239 4.15 -7.04 16.46
CA PRO A 239 3.97 -7.66 17.77
C PRO A 239 3.01 -6.89 18.68
N GLY A 240 2.54 -5.71 18.29
CA GLY A 240 1.71 -4.85 19.13
C GLY A 240 2.54 -3.85 19.91
N ARG A 241 1.95 -3.27 20.97
CA ARG A 241 2.71 -2.46 21.92
C ARG A 241 3.77 -3.35 22.60
N PRO A 242 4.95 -2.81 22.94
CA PRO A 242 5.92 -3.55 23.75
C PRO A 242 5.23 -4.05 25.02
N VAL A 243 5.27 -5.37 25.26
CA VAL A 243 4.84 -5.95 26.52
C VAL A 243 5.78 -5.40 27.58
N ARG A 244 5.31 -4.43 28.37
CA ARG A 244 6.00 -4.05 29.59
C ARG A 244 5.97 -5.28 30.49
N LEU A 245 7.08 -5.99 30.59
CA LEU A 245 7.27 -6.97 31.65
C LEU A 245 7.36 -6.17 32.96
N GLU A 246 6.20 -5.85 33.54
CA GLU A 246 6.19 -5.35 34.92
C GLU A 246 6.65 -6.51 35.80
N GLY A 247 7.86 -6.35 36.33
CA GLY A 247 8.44 -7.27 37.30
C GLY A 247 7.49 -7.38 38.48
N GLY A 248 7.01 -8.61 38.72
CA GLY A 248 6.39 -8.99 39.97
C GLY A 248 7.36 -8.66 41.09
N LYS A 249 7.03 -7.63 41.87
CA LYS A 249 7.54 -7.51 43.23
C LYS A 249 6.58 -8.30 44.11
N ASP A 250 7.00 -9.51 44.41
CA ASP A 250 6.59 -10.21 45.60
C ASP A 250 6.93 -9.31 46.79
N ASN A 251 5.92 -8.92 47.55
CA ASN A 251 6.13 -8.30 48.86
C ASN A 251 5.42 -9.17 49.89
N GLU A 252 6.11 -10.23 50.28
CA GLU A 252 5.93 -10.89 51.57
C GLU A 252 6.35 -9.93 52.70
N GLY A 253 5.61 -10.01 53.81
CA GLY A 253 6.04 -9.51 55.12
C GLY A 253 5.60 -8.07 55.40
N GLY A 254 4.90 -7.77 56.49
CA GLY A 254 4.56 -8.57 57.64
C GLY A 254 3.88 -7.65 58.64
N ASN A 255 2.77 -8.14 59.17
CA ASN A 255 2.01 -7.54 60.24
C ASN A 255 2.84 -7.47 61.54
N ARG A 256 2.75 -6.36 62.28
CA ARG A 256 2.96 -6.15 63.74
C ARG A 256 2.78 -4.64 63.96
N GLU A 257 1.63 -4.22 64.51
CA GLU A 257 1.44 -3.91 65.94
C GLU A 257 2.40 -2.82 66.46
#